data_AF-A0A962YYH6-F1
#
_entry.id   AF-A0A962YYH6-F1
#
_cell.length_a   1.000
_cell.length_b   1.000
_cell.length_c   1.000
_cell.angle_alpha   90.00
_cell.angle_beta   90.00
_cell.angle_gamma   90.00
#
_symmetry.space_group_name_H-M   'P 1'
#
loop_
_entity.id
_entity.type
_entity.pdbx_description
1 polymer ?
#
loop_
_entity_poly.entity_id
_entity_poly.type
_entity_poly.pdbx_seq_one_letter_code
_entity_poly.pdbx_strand_id
1 'polypeptide(L)'
;LVSANYLPRELDLRIYQGDVSGIAKSFSLPDWEILSWKMDNSNYTFTTDGHGQPAMTFTITAKRYVGYYVFKFIIPLLFVVSMSYVAFWISIKDSATRIGVTTSAMLTIIAFRFVITTHLPNVSYLTYLDYIVLLATVTVFISLVLATLISYLVVVDQQKAALRLNRYSRNILPLVFFLALVVVPLLLF
;
A
#
# COMPACT_ATOMS: atom_id res chain seq x y z
N LEU A 1 -25.99 16.81 10.03
CA LEU A 1 -26.43 18.13 10.57
C LEU A 1 -26.95 17.91 11.97
N VAL A 2 -26.66 18.81 12.92
CA VAL A 2 -27.12 18.72 14.32
C VAL A 2 -27.73 20.07 14.70
N SER A 3 -28.88 20.05 15.38
CA SER A 3 -29.54 21.27 15.86
C SER A 3 -29.11 21.59 17.30
N ALA A 4 -28.33 22.66 17.48
CA ALA A 4 -27.64 22.97 18.74
C ALA A 4 -28.55 23.39 19.91
N ASN A 5 -29.76 23.88 19.62
CA ASN A 5 -30.62 24.55 20.62
C ASN A 5 -31.97 23.85 20.86
N TYR A 6 -32.20 22.69 20.26
CA TYR A 6 -33.50 22.01 20.33
C TYR A 6 -33.35 20.58 20.81
N LEU A 7 -34.30 20.13 21.61
CA LEU A 7 -34.40 18.73 22.01
C LEU A 7 -35.09 17.90 20.90
N PRO A 8 -34.86 16.57 20.82
CA PRO A 8 -35.51 15.67 19.87
C PRO A 8 -37.04 15.60 20.01
N ARG A 9 -37.57 16.08 21.14
CA ARG A 9 -39.01 16.21 21.39
C ARG A 9 -39.59 17.54 20.88
N GLU A 10 -38.74 18.55 20.68
CA GLU A 10 -39.13 19.91 20.26
C GLU A 10 -38.97 20.10 18.75
N LEU A 11 -38.09 19.33 18.11
CA LEU A 11 -37.79 19.43 16.69
C LEU A 11 -37.77 18.05 16.02
N ASP A 12 -38.75 17.80 15.16
CA ASP A 12 -38.84 16.62 14.30
C ASP A 12 -38.23 16.95 12.93
N LEU A 13 -37.06 16.39 12.62
CA LEU A 13 -36.44 16.52 11.31
C LEU A 13 -37.13 15.53 10.37
N ARG A 14 -37.74 16.00 9.27
CA ARG A 14 -38.38 15.10 8.29
C ARG A 14 -37.58 15.03 7.01
N ILE A 15 -37.42 13.80 6.52
CA ILE A 15 -36.75 13.50 5.26
C ILE A 15 -37.83 13.44 4.18
N TYR A 16 -37.85 14.43 3.30
CA TYR A 16 -38.68 14.40 2.11
C TYR A 16 -37.91 13.72 0.97
N GLN A 17 -38.13 12.41 0.79
CA GLN A 17 -37.61 11.71 -0.39
C GLN A 17 -38.39 12.16 -1.64
N GLY A 18 -37.73 12.89 -2.55
CA GLY A 18 -38.34 13.44 -3.77
C GLY A 18 -37.45 14.50 -4.46
N ASP A 19 -38.04 15.41 -5.23
CA ASP A 19 -37.35 16.44 -6.04
C ASP A 19 -36.43 17.39 -5.25
N VAL A 20 -36.56 17.40 -3.92
CA VAL A 20 -35.83 18.28 -3.00
C VAL A 20 -34.58 17.64 -2.41
N SER A 21 -34.42 16.31 -2.49
CA SER A 21 -33.28 15.58 -1.93
C SER A 21 -32.73 14.55 -2.91
N GLY A 22 -31.47 14.69 -3.30
CA GLY A 22 -30.79 13.74 -4.16
C GLY A 22 -29.34 14.12 -4.44
N ILE A 23 -28.61 13.24 -5.10
CA ILE A 23 -27.30 13.54 -5.66
C ILE A 23 -27.48 14.03 -7.11
N ALA A 24 -26.82 15.13 -7.48
CA ALA A 24 -26.86 15.65 -8.83
C ALA A 24 -26.35 14.60 -9.83
N LYS A 25 -27.01 14.48 -11.00
CA LYS A 25 -26.65 13.49 -12.03
C LYS A 25 -25.20 13.62 -12.52
N SER A 26 -24.61 14.81 -12.42
CA SER A 26 -23.22 15.12 -12.80
C SER A 26 -22.24 15.14 -11.62
N PHE A 27 -22.65 14.69 -10.44
CA PHE A 27 -21.76 14.67 -9.28
C PHE A 27 -20.74 13.55 -9.42
N SER A 28 -19.47 13.91 -9.57
CA SER A 28 -18.34 12.99 -9.65
C SER A 28 -17.26 13.40 -8.65
N LEU A 29 -16.69 12.43 -7.94
CA LEU A 29 -15.55 12.64 -7.06
C LEU A 29 -14.29 12.07 -7.73
N PRO A 30 -13.19 12.83 -7.82
CA PRO A 30 -11.91 12.29 -8.30
C PRO A 30 -11.49 11.07 -7.47
N ASP A 31 -11.01 10.01 -8.12
CA ASP A 31 -10.60 8.72 -7.51
C ASP A 31 -11.72 7.87 -6.87
N TRP A 32 -12.99 8.31 -6.92
CA TRP A 32 -14.11 7.59 -6.30
C TRP A 32 -15.31 7.39 -7.24
N GLU A 33 -15.80 6.16 -7.28
CA GLU A 33 -17.09 5.78 -7.86
C GLU A 33 -18.17 5.85 -6.77
N ILE A 34 -19.25 6.58 -7.02
CA ILE A 34 -20.34 6.73 -6.05
C ILE A 34 -21.35 5.60 -6.30
N LEU A 35 -21.52 4.71 -5.31
CA LEU A 35 -22.39 3.53 -5.43
C LEU A 35 -23.82 3.83 -4.99
N SER A 36 -23.97 4.47 -3.83
CA SER A 36 -25.29 4.77 -3.26
C SER A 36 -25.22 5.89 -2.25
N TRP A 37 -26.37 6.49 -1.96
CA TRP A 37 -26.52 7.46 -0.88
C TRP A 37 -27.78 7.13 -0.06
N LYS A 38 -27.72 7.45 1.23
CA LYS A 38 -28.82 7.28 2.18
C LYS A 38 -28.87 8.48 3.12
N MET A 39 -30.07 8.77 3.59
CA MET A 39 -30.34 9.86 4.52
C MET A 39 -31.23 9.29 5.61
N ASP A 40 -30.75 9.36 6.85
CA ASP A 40 -31.44 8.81 8.01
C ASP A 40 -31.49 9.88 9.12
N ASN A 41 -32.61 9.92 9.83
CA ASN A 41 -32.72 10.73 11.04
C ASN A 41 -32.02 10.03 12.19
N SER A 42 -31.19 10.75 12.92
CA SER A 42 -30.45 10.24 14.06
C SER A 42 -30.60 11.18 15.25
N ASN A 43 -30.41 10.66 16.47
CA ASN A 43 -30.27 11.53 17.64
C ASN A 43 -28.79 11.51 18.03
N TYR A 44 -28.15 12.67 18.06
CA TYR A 44 -26.74 12.79 18.43
C TYR A 44 -26.64 13.25 19.89
N THR A 45 -26.06 12.42 20.75
CA THR A 45 -25.83 12.75 22.16
C THR A 45 -24.43 13.32 22.32
N PHE A 46 -24.32 14.56 22.82
CA PHE A 46 -23.03 15.06 23.29
C PHE A 46 -22.66 14.35 24.59
N THR A 47 -21.39 13.96 24.72
CA THR A 47 -20.85 13.29 25.92
C THR A 47 -20.92 14.15 27.18
N THR A 48 -21.17 15.45 27.06
CA THR A 48 -21.05 16.43 28.16
C THR A 48 -22.37 16.67 28.90
N ASP A 49 -23.52 16.68 28.22
CA ASP A 49 -24.79 17.14 28.82
C ASP A 49 -25.90 16.07 28.86
N GLY A 50 -25.66 14.85 28.37
CA GLY A 50 -26.60 13.71 28.45
C GLY A 50 -27.92 13.87 27.68
N HIS A 51 -28.26 15.08 27.23
CA HIS A 51 -29.40 15.37 26.38
C HIS A 51 -29.03 15.12 24.91
N GLY A 52 -29.74 14.19 24.27
CA GLY A 52 -29.64 13.99 22.82
C GLY A 52 -30.14 15.22 22.08
N GLN A 53 -29.52 15.57 20.96
CA GLN A 53 -29.99 16.58 20.02
C GLN A 53 -30.44 15.92 18.71
N PRO A 54 -31.48 16.46 18.04
CA PRO A 54 -31.92 15.94 16.77
C PRO A 54 -30.84 16.17 15.72
N ALA A 55 -30.52 15.10 15.01
CA ALA A 55 -29.48 15.06 14.01
C ALA A 55 -29.97 14.36 12.74
N MET A 56 -29.26 14.64 11.66
CA MET A 56 -29.50 14.03 10.36
C MET A 56 -28.18 13.54 9.82
N THR A 57 -28.14 12.24 9.52
CA THR A 57 -26.97 11.55 9.00
C THR A 57 -27.13 11.35 7.50
N PHE A 58 -26.15 11.84 6.75
CA PHE A 58 -26.03 11.62 5.32
C PHE A 58 -24.91 10.61 5.10
N THR A 59 -25.22 9.47 4.52
CA THR A 59 -24.26 8.40 4.25
C THR A 59 -24.09 8.23 2.75
N ILE A 60 -22.87 8.43 2.26
CA ILE A 60 -22.50 8.19 0.87
C ILE A 60 -21.57 6.98 0.84
N THR A 61 -21.96 5.96 0.10
CA THR A 61 -21.14 4.77 -0.15
C THR A 61 -20.40 4.98 -1.46
N ALA A 62 -19.07 5.01 -1.39
CA ALA A 62 -18.20 5.19 -2.54
C ALA A 62 -17.13 4.09 -2.59
N LYS A 63 -16.70 3.73 -3.80
CA LYS A 63 -15.65 2.77 -4.10
C LYS A 63 -14.47 3.47 -4.74
N ARG A 64 -13.25 3.16 -4.30
CA ARG A 64 -12.03 3.77 -4.84
C ARG A 64 -11.62 3.14 -6.17
N TYR A 65 -11.20 3.97 -7.13
CA TYR A 65 -10.58 3.49 -8.37
C TYR A 65 -9.14 3.03 -8.14
N VAL A 66 -8.92 1.73 -8.02
CA VAL A 66 -7.60 1.14 -7.69
C VAL A 66 -6.65 1.01 -8.90
N GLY A 67 -7.17 1.03 -10.13
CA GLY A 67 -6.38 0.76 -11.34
C GLY A 67 -5.20 1.71 -11.53
N TYR A 68 -5.37 3.00 -11.23
CA TYR A 68 -4.31 4.01 -11.34
C TYR A 68 -3.10 3.70 -10.42
N TYR A 69 -3.36 3.21 -9.21
CA TYR A 69 -2.32 2.88 -8.24
C TYR A 69 -1.45 1.70 -8.68
N VAL A 70 -1.99 0.77 -9.48
CA VAL A 70 -1.21 -0.34 -10.05
C VAL A 70 -0.12 0.20 -10.97
N PHE A 71 -0.47 1.08 -11.91
CA PHE A 71 0.49 1.64 -12.85
C PHE A 71 1.48 2.58 -12.18
N LYS A 72 1.02 3.40 -11.22
CA LYS A 72 1.86 4.40 -10.57
C LYS A 72 2.79 3.83 -9.51
N PHE A 73 2.35 2.81 -8.78
CA PHE A 73 3.10 2.29 -7.63
C PHE A 73 3.60 0.86 -7.83
N ILE A 74 2.76 -0.06 -8.28
CA ILE A 74 3.10 -1.48 -8.35
C ILE A 74 4.12 -1.76 -9.46
N ILE A 75 3.91 -1.21 -10.67
CA ILE A 75 4.82 -1.44 -11.79
C ILE A 75 6.26 -0.94 -11.49
N PRO A 76 6.47 0.31 -11.01
CA PRO A 76 7.81 0.77 -10.65
C PRO A 76 8.46 -0.09 -9.56
N LEU A 77 7.68 -0.54 -8.56
CA LEU A 77 8.18 -1.41 -7.50
C LEU A 77 8.67 -2.76 -8.05
N LEU A 78 7.94 -3.35 -9.00
CA LEU A 78 8.34 -4.58 -9.69
C LEU A 78 9.66 -4.40 -10.45
N PHE A 79 9.87 -3.25 -11.08
CA PHE A 79 11.15 -2.96 -11.74
C PHE A 79 12.30 -2.87 -10.75
N VAL A 80 12.11 -2.25 -9.58
CA VAL A 80 13.17 -2.16 -8.56
C VAL A 80 13.58 -3.56 -8.06
N VAL A 81 12.60 -4.43 -7.78
CA VAL A 81 12.87 -5.82 -7.38
C VAL A 81 13.54 -6.62 -8.51
N SER A 82 13.12 -6.38 -9.76
CA SER A 82 13.75 -7.01 -10.92
C SER A 82 15.21 -6.56 -11.08
N MET A 83 15.52 -5.29 -10.83
CA MET A 83 16.89 -4.78 -10.87
C MET A 83 17.77 -5.42 -9.79
N SER A 84 17.27 -5.60 -8.56
CA SER A 84 18.06 -6.28 -7.52
C SER A 84 18.36 -7.74 -7.86
N TYR A 85 17.48 -8.37 -8.64
CA TYR A 85 17.65 -9.74 -9.12
C TYR A 85 18.69 -9.87 -10.25
N VAL A 86 18.75 -8.89 -11.16
CA VAL A 86 19.73 -8.86 -12.26
C VAL A 86 21.18 -8.93 -11.75
N ALA A 87 21.45 -8.45 -10.52
CA ALA A 87 22.76 -8.56 -9.90
C ALA A 87 23.28 -10.01 -9.75
N PHE A 88 22.41 -11.02 -9.74
CA PHE A 88 22.81 -12.43 -9.68
C PHE A 88 23.19 -13.04 -11.05
N TRP A 89 22.88 -12.36 -12.16
CA TRP A 89 23.34 -12.72 -13.50
C TRP A 89 24.74 -12.19 -13.82
N ILE A 90 25.15 -11.13 -13.14
CA ILE A 90 26.48 -10.55 -13.29
C ILE A 90 27.52 -11.52 -12.74
N SER A 91 28.68 -11.59 -13.40
CA SER A 91 29.79 -12.46 -13.03
C SER A 91 30.16 -12.29 -11.55
N ILE A 92 30.34 -13.41 -10.83
CA ILE A 92 30.76 -13.39 -9.42
C ILE A 92 32.13 -12.73 -9.20
N LYS A 93 32.95 -12.64 -10.26
CA LYS A 93 34.25 -11.96 -10.20
C LYS A 93 34.11 -10.44 -10.14
N ASP A 94 33.02 -9.89 -10.69
CA ASP A 94 32.74 -8.45 -10.67
C ASP A 94 31.90 -8.08 -9.45
N SER A 95 32.57 -8.09 -8.30
CA SER A 95 31.94 -7.82 -7.01
C SER A 95 31.44 -6.37 -6.88
N ALA A 96 32.19 -5.41 -7.44
CA ALA A 96 31.87 -4.00 -7.36
C ALA A 96 30.57 -3.67 -8.09
N THR A 97 30.40 -4.16 -9.33
CA THR A 97 29.17 -3.93 -10.09
C THR A 97 27.96 -4.57 -9.42
N ARG A 98 28.09 -5.79 -8.88
CA ARG A 98 26.99 -6.49 -8.18
C ARG A 98 26.51 -5.71 -6.97
N ILE A 99 27.44 -5.32 -6.09
CA ILE A 99 27.12 -4.56 -4.89
C ILE A 99 26.54 -3.19 -5.27
N GLY A 100 27.10 -2.54 -6.29
CA GLY A 100 26.59 -1.29 -6.83
C GLY A 100 25.13 -1.38 -7.25
N VAL A 101 24.76 -2.35 -8.11
CA VAL A 101 23.38 -2.55 -8.57
C VAL A 101 22.42 -2.83 -7.40
N THR A 102 22.80 -3.70 -6.47
CA THR A 102 21.93 -4.00 -5.31
C THR A 102 21.78 -2.82 -4.35
N THR A 103 22.82 -2.00 -4.21
CA THR A 103 22.79 -0.80 -3.35
C THR A 103 21.95 0.30 -3.98
N SER A 104 22.08 0.52 -5.29
CA SER A 104 21.22 1.43 -6.04
C SER A 104 19.76 1.00 -5.93
N ALA A 105 19.43 -0.29 -6.09
CA ALA A 105 18.08 -0.79 -5.90
C ALA A 105 17.55 -0.55 -4.47
N MET A 106 18.38 -0.72 -3.44
CA MET A 106 18.02 -0.42 -2.04
C MET A 106 17.70 1.07 -1.85
N LEU A 107 18.54 1.95 -2.39
CA LEU A 107 18.31 3.39 -2.32
C LEU A 107 17.03 3.77 -3.08
N THR A 108 16.80 3.20 -4.26
CA THR A 108 15.59 3.46 -5.05
C THR A 108 14.33 3.04 -4.32
N ILE A 109 14.30 1.85 -3.67
CA ILE A 109 13.10 1.43 -2.93
C ILE A 109 12.86 2.31 -1.70
N ILE A 110 13.91 2.77 -1.01
CA ILE A 110 13.78 3.70 0.12
C ILE A 110 13.24 5.05 -0.36
N ALA A 111 13.77 5.60 -1.45
CA ALA A 111 13.27 6.83 -2.05
C ALA A 111 11.79 6.70 -2.46
N PHE A 112 11.44 5.58 -3.07
CA PHE A 112 10.07 5.30 -3.50
C PHE A 112 9.08 5.22 -2.33
N ARG A 113 9.50 4.69 -1.19
CA ARG A 113 8.70 4.68 0.05
C ARG A 113 8.31 6.08 0.48
N PHE A 114 9.24 7.05 0.45
CA PHE A 114 8.91 8.43 0.79
C PHE A 114 7.88 9.02 -0.16
N VAL A 115 7.97 8.73 -1.47
CA VAL A 115 6.98 9.19 -2.46
C VAL A 115 5.59 8.58 -2.20
N ILE A 116 5.51 7.32 -1.78
CA ILE A 116 4.23 6.70 -1.42
C ILE A 116 3.63 7.39 -0.19
N THR A 117 4.44 7.63 0.84
CA THR A 117 3.98 8.27 2.09
C THR A 117 3.53 9.71 1.90
N THR A 118 4.01 10.43 0.88
CA THR A 118 3.48 11.78 0.57
C THR A 118 2.13 11.73 -0.15
N HIS A 119 1.79 10.61 -0.80
CA HIS A 119 0.53 10.43 -1.52
C HIS A 119 -0.58 9.77 -0.69
N LEU A 120 -0.23 9.03 0.37
CA LEU A 120 -1.19 8.37 1.24
C LEU A 120 -1.14 8.97 2.65
N PRO A 121 -2.30 9.26 3.26
CA PRO A 121 -2.34 9.69 4.65
C PRO A 121 -1.83 8.58 5.56
N ASN A 122 -1.04 8.95 6.57
CA ASN A 122 -0.55 8.00 7.56
C ASN A 122 -1.73 7.48 8.39
N VAL A 123 -1.98 6.18 8.27
CA VAL A 123 -2.98 5.46 9.05
C VAL A 123 -2.27 4.59 10.09
N SER A 124 -2.92 4.33 11.23
CA SER A 124 -2.32 3.56 12.34
C SER A 124 -2.22 2.05 12.07
N TYR A 125 -2.75 1.58 10.93
CA TYR A 125 -2.70 0.18 10.51
C TYR A 125 -1.93 0.03 9.19
N LEU A 126 -1.33 -1.13 8.97
CA LEU A 126 -0.67 -1.43 7.70
C LEU A 126 -1.69 -1.61 6.59
N THR A 127 -1.56 -0.83 5.53
CA THR A 127 -2.38 -0.99 4.32
C THR A 127 -1.83 -2.12 3.45
N TYR A 128 -2.65 -2.62 2.52
CA TYR A 128 -2.24 -3.61 1.53
C TYR A 128 -0.96 -3.20 0.76
N LEU A 129 -0.87 -1.92 0.40
CA LEU A 129 0.28 -1.37 -0.31
C LEU A 129 1.54 -1.41 0.58
N ASP A 130 1.41 -1.09 1.87
CA ASP A 130 2.53 -1.12 2.81
C ASP A 130 3.12 -2.52 2.94
N TYR A 131 2.28 -3.57 2.96
CA TYR A 131 2.74 -4.96 2.97
C TYR A 131 3.55 -5.32 1.73
N ILE A 132 3.09 -4.94 0.54
CA ILE A 132 3.82 -5.21 -0.71
C ILE A 132 5.17 -4.48 -0.71
N VAL A 133 5.20 -3.23 -0.29
CA VAL A 133 6.42 -2.42 -0.25
C VAL A 133 7.40 -2.92 0.81
N LEU A 134 6.90 -3.38 1.96
CA LEU A 134 7.71 -4.04 2.99
C LEU A 134 8.32 -5.33 2.45
N LEU A 135 7.52 -6.18 1.81
CA LEU A 135 7.99 -7.42 1.18
C LEU A 135 9.08 -7.16 0.14
N ALA A 136 8.87 -6.18 -0.74
CA ALA A 136 9.87 -5.77 -1.73
C ALA A 136 11.14 -5.24 -1.05
N THR A 137 11.02 -4.44 0.01
CA THR A 137 12.16 -3.90 0.77
C THR A 137 12.99 -5.01 1.40
N VAL A 138 12.34 -5.99 2.04
CA VAL A 138 13.01 -7.15 2.63
C VAL A 138 13.72 -7.97 1.55
N THR A 139 13.07 -8.17 0.39
CA THR A 139 13.65 -8.92 -0.74
C THR A 139 14.90 -8.24 -1.32
N VAL A 140 14.86 -6.92 -1.50
CA VAL A 140 16.00 -6.13 -1.98
C VAL A 140 17.14 -6.17 -0.95
N PHE A 141 16.81 -6.07 0.34
CA PHE A 141 17.80 -6.17 1.41
C PHE A 141 18.48 -7.54 1.45
N ILE A 142 17.71 -8.63 1.36
CA ILE A 142 18.24 -9.99 1.25
C ILE A 142 19.15 -10.11 0.01
N SER A 143 18.76 -9.49 -1.11
CA SER A 143 19.58 -9.50 -2.32
C SER A 143 20.94 -8.82 -2.12
N LEU A 144 20.95 -7.65 -1.44
CA LEU A 144 22.17 -6.92 -1.09
C LEU A 144 23.09 -7.76 -0.17
N VAL A 145 22.52 -8.41 0.85
CA VAL A 145 23.27 -9.29 1.76
C VAL A 145 23.86 -10.46 1.00
N LEU A 146 23.08 -11.14 0.16
CA LEU A 146 23.56 -12.26 -0.66
C LEU A 146 24.63 -11.82 -1.66
N ALA A 147 24.48 -10.67 -2.30
CA ALA A 147 25.50 -10.12 -3.20
C ALA A 147 26.83 -9.92 -2.47
N THR A 148 26.77 -9.31 -1.28
CA THR A 148 27.94 -9.07 -0.41
C THR A 148 28.58 -10.38 0.06
N LEU A 149 27.78 -11.35 0.50
CA LEU A 149 28.25 -12.67 0.93
C LEU A 149 28.94 -13.43 -0.21
N ILE A 150 28.37 -13.40 -1.41
CA ILE A 150 28.99 -14.03 -2.60
C ILE A 150 30.33 -13.36 -2.91
N SER A 151 30.40 -12.02 -2.86
CA SER A 151 31.65 -11.28 -3.06
C SER A 151 32.69 -11.63 -1.99
N TYR A 152 32.29 -11.76 -0.73
CA TYR A 152 33.16 -12.20 0.36
C TYR A 152 33.71 -13.62 0.13
N LEU A 153 32.85 -14.58 -0.26
CA LEU A 153 33.28 -15.95 -0.56
C LEU A 153 34.27 -16.02 -1.74
N VAL A 154 34.16 -15.11 -2.70
CA VAL A 154 35.14 -14.99 -3.79
C VAL A 154 36.49 -14.51 -3.28
N VAL A 155 36.52 -13.57 -2.33
CA VAL A 155 37.76 -13.06 -1.71
C VAL A 155 38.46 -14.14 -0.86
N VAL A 156 37.70 -14.98 -0.15
CA VAL A 156 38.23 -16.10 0.66
C VAL A 156 38.58 -17.33 -0.21
N ASP A 157 38.63 -17.17 -1.54
CA ASP A 157 38.91 -18.20 -2.55
C ASP A 157 37.99 -19.44 -2.51
N GLN A 158 36.81 -19.31 -1.90
CA GLN A 158 35.78 -20.35 -1.86
C GLN A 158 34.84 -20.27 -3.08
N GLN A 159 35.42 -20.26 -4.29
CA GLN A 159 34.66 -20.03 -5.52
C GLN A 159 33.54 -21.05 -5.75
N LYS A 160 33.75 -22.32 -5.36
CA LYS A 160 32.72 -23.37 -5.46
C LYS A 160 31.49 -23.05 -4.60
N ALA A 161 31.69 -22.51 -3.39
CA ALA A 161 30.60 -22.11 -2.51
C ALA A 161 29.89 -20.86 -3.04
N ALA A 162 30.64 -19.86 -3.52
CA ALA A 162 30.10 -18.66 -4.15
C ALA A 162 29.21 -18.97 -5.35
N LEU A 163 29.62 -19.91 -6.22
CA LEU A 163 28.83 -20.35 -7.38
C LEU A 163 27.56 -21.11 -6.98
N ARG A 164 27.62 -21.96 -5.95
CA ARG A 164 26.44 -22.66 -5.42
C ARG A 164 25.43 -21.65 -4.88
N LEU A 165 25.88 -20.72 -4.04
CA LEU A 165 25.03 -19.68 -3.47
C LEU A 165 24.42 -18.80 -4.56
N ASN A 166 25.21 -18.35 -5.54
CA ASN A 166 24.71 -17.55 -6.66
C ASN A 166 23.63 -18.30 -7.46
N ARG A 167 23.82 -19.59 -7.73
CA ARG A 167 22.84 -20.42 -8.44
C ARG A 167 21.54 -20.57 -7.66
N TYR A 168 21.63 -20.76 -6.33
CA TYR A 168 20.45 -20.80 -5.47
C TYR A 168 19.72 -19.46 -5.46
N SER A 169 20.44 -18.34 -5.24
CA SER A 169 19.85 -16.99 -5.27
C SER A 169 19.16 -16.69 -6.59
N ARG A 170 19.72 -17.19 -7.71
CA ARG A 170 19.16 -17.02 -9.05
C ARG A 170 17.77 -17.63 -9.22
N ASN A 171 17.47 -18.75 -8.57
CA ASN A 171 16.20 -19.46 -8.78
C ASN A 171 15.23 -19.27 -7.60
N ILE A 172 15.76 -19.16 -6.37
CA ILE A 172 14.94 -19.06 -5.15
C ILE A 172 14.38 -17.65 -4.97
N LEU A 173 15.20 -16.61 -5.16
CA LEU A 173 14.78 -15.22 -4.91
C LEU A 173 13.54 -14.77 -5.70
N PRO A 174 13.40 -15.03 -7.03
CA PRO A 174 12.21 -14.63 -7.78
C PRO A 174 11.02 -15.47 -7.34
N LEU A 175 11.23 -16.76 -7.05
CA LEU A 175 10.17 -17.68 -6.65
C LEU A 175 9.61 -17.29 -5.28
N VAL A 176 10.48 -16.91 -4.34
CA VAL A 176 10.08 -16.36 -3.03
C VAL A 176 9.30 -15.07 -3.20
N PHE A 177 9.73 -14.17 -4.10
CA PHE A 177 8.99 -12.94 -4.36
C PHE A 177 7.60 -13.20 -4.96
N PHE A 178 7.50 -14.03 -6.01
CA PHE A 178 6.22 -14.39 -6.62
C PHE A 178 5.30 -15.12 -5.64
N LEU A 179 5.84 -16.05 -4.86
CA LEU A 179 5.06 -16.79 -3.86
C LEU A 179 4.57 -15.82 -2.77
N ALA A 180 5.43 -14.96 -2.24
CA ALA A 180 5.04 -13.99 -1.23
C ALA A 180 4.05 -12.94 -1.77
N LEU A 181 4.16 -12.55 -3.05
CA LEU A 181 3.20 -11.66 -3.72
C LEU A 181 1.79 -12.25 -3.78
N VAL A 182 1.65 -13.58 -3.88
CA VAL A 182 0.36 -14.27 -3.93
C VAL A 182 -0.14 -14.65 -2.52
N VAL A 183 0.76 -15.07 -1.64
CA VAL A 183 0.42 -15.59 -0.31
C VAL A 183 0.10 -14.48 0.69
N VAL A 184 0.83 -13.36 0.67
CA VAL A 184 0.59 -12.25 1.61
C VAL A 184 -0.81 -11.65 1.45
N PRO A 185 -1.32 -11.40 0.23
CA PRO A 185 -2.71 -10.99 0.03
C PRO A 185 -3.72 -12.04 0.53
N LEU A 186 -3.49 -13.32 0.24
CA LEU A 186 -4.40 -14.41 0.57
C LEU A 186 -4.48 -14.72 2.08
N LEU A 187 -3.42 -14.44 2.84
CA LEU A 187 -3.40 -14.65 4.29
C LEU A 187 -4.02 -13.49 5.07
N LEU A 188 -4.03 -12.29 4.49
CA LEU A 188 -4.46 -11.06 5.16
C LEU A 188 -5.87 -10.61 4.78
N PHE A 189 -6.44 -11.16 3.69
CA PHE A 189 -7.74 -10.80 3.11
C PHE A 189 -8.49 -12.05 2.63
#